data_AF-A0A9D7SN04-F1
#
_entry.id   AF-A0A9D7SN04-F1
#
_cell.length_a   1.000
_cell.length_b   1.000
_cell.length_c   1.000
_cell.angle_alpha   90.00
_cell.angle_beta   90.00
_cell.angle_gamma   90.00
#
_symmetry.space_group_name_H-M   'P 1'
#
loop_
_entity.id
_entity.type
_entity.pdbx_description
1 polymer ?
#
loop_
_entity_poly.entity_id
_entity_poly.type
_entity_poly.pdbx_seq_one_letter_code
_entity_poly.pdbx_strand_id
1 'polypeptide(L)'
;MTTALDRCKAAIEAGDKAEALKQAQAIRDEWRPLHDLYVELSGLLATFIRDRLGDRAVEEAWRFVGEQTWKPFLMQMKATGSTELLTTIYAQFLRAHGHRFTAMEDDEKVSFIMHYCASGGMLMRDGKNEDSVRHPINIAVTKEQADWTFHRPLSAYCVHTPLWMDIQPREWGWDVFKSTFGRQFDEQGRAVDEPCVANIYKQPRS
;
A
#
# COMPACT_ATOMS: atom_id res chain seq x y z
N MET A 1 25.95 -10.44 -15.83
CA MET A 1 24.90 -9.57 -16.41
C MET A 1 25.09 -8.17 -15.84
N THR A 2 25.04 -7.13 -16.67
CA THR A 2 25.05 -5.72 -16.24
C THR A 2 23.62 -5.28 -15.93
N THR A 3 23.39 -4.58 -14.82
CA THR A 3 22.05 -4.14 -14.40
C THR A 3 21.59 -2.88 -15.16
N ALA A 4 20.30 -2.54 -15.12
CA ALA A 4 19.83 -1.25 -15.63
C ALA A 4 20.51 -0.06 -14.92
N LEU A 5 20.81 -0.20 -13.63
CA LEU A 5 21.56 0.82 -12.87
C LEU A 5 22.96 1.02 -13.43
N ASP A 6 23.69 -0.06 -13.72
CA ASP A 6 25.04 0.02 -14.27
C ASP A 6 25.05 0.68 -15.65
N ARG A 7 24.09 0.32 -16.52
CA ARG A 7 23.94 0.94 -17.84
C ARG A 7 23.56 2.42 -17.73
N CYS A 8 22.72 2.78 -16.76
CA CYS A 8 22.35 4.17 -16.50
C CYS A 8 23.57 5.01 -16.11
N LYS A 9 24.40 4.51 -15.18
CA LYS A 9 25.65 5.19 -14.78
C LYS A 9 26.61 5.37 -15.94
N ALA A 10 26.83 4.31 -16.73
CA ALA A 10 27.70 4.37 -17.90
C ALA A 10 27.20 5.39 -18.94
N ALA A 11 25.88 5.47 -19.17
CA ALA A 11 25.29 6.45 -20.07
C ALA A 11 25.48 7.91 -19.57
N ILE A 12 25.37 8.14 -18.25
CA ILE A 12 25.66 9.44 -17.64
C ILE A 12 27.13 9.82 -17.85
N GLU A 13 28.05 8.90 -17.57
CA GLU A 13 29.50 9.12 -17.75
C GLU A 13 29.87 9.39 -19.21
N ALA A 14 29.18 8.75 -20.15
CA ALA A 14 29.35 8.97 -21.59
C ALA A 14 28.64 10.24 -22.13
N GLY A 15 27.85 10.94 -21.30
CA GLY A 15 27.05 12.09 -21.72
C GLY A 15 25.82 11.74 -22.58
N ASP A 16 25.43 10.46 -22.64
CA ASP A 16 24.25 9.99 -23.37
C ASP A 16 22.98 10.12 -22.52
N LYS A 17 22.37 11.31 -22.60
CA LYS A 17 21.12 11.62 -21.88
C LYS A 17 19.98 10.69 -22.28
N ALA A 18 19.87 10.30 -23.55
CA ALA A 18 18.74 9.51 -24.03
C ALA A 18 18.80 8.09 -23.45
N GLU A 19 19.98 7.47 -23.48
CA GLU A 19 20.17 6.16 -22.88
C GLU A 19 20.06 6.21 -21.36
N ALA A 20 20.57 7.26 -20.70
CA ALA A 20 20.42 7.42 -19.25
C ALA A 20 18.94 7.45 -18.82
N LEU A 21 18.08 8.21 -19.50
CA LEU A 21 16.64 8.27 -19.22
C LEU A 21 15.95 6.93 -19.45
N LYS A 22 16.31 6.24 -20.54
CA LYS A 22 15.78 4.90 -20.86
C LYS A 22 16.15 3.88 -19.78
N GLN A 23 17.40 3.89 -19.31
CA GLN A 23 17.84 2.95 -18.27
C GLN A 23 17.29 3.31 -16.90
N ALA A 24 17.07 4.59 -16.59
CA ALA A 24 16.37 5.01 -15.39
C ALA A 24 14.93 4.45 -15.33
N GLN A 25 14.22 4.44 -16.47
CA GLN A 25 12.91 3.80 -16.56
C GLN A 25 13.03 2.27 -16.44
N ALA A 26 14.03 1.66 -17.07
CA ALA A 26 14.26 0.21 -16.99
C ALA A 26 14.47 -0.29 -15.55
N ILE A 27 15.11 0.49 -14.67
CA ILE A 27 15.21 0.15 -13.24
C ILE A 27 13.82 -0.04 -12.61
N ARG A 28 12.88 0.84 -12.94
CA ARG A 28 11.49 0.76 -12.45
C ARG A 28 10.75 -0.42 -13.08
N ASP A 29 10.96 -0.66 -14.36
CA ASP A 29 10.30 -1.76 -15.10
C ASP A 29 10.81 -3.13 -14.65
N GLU A 30 12.08 -3.25 -14.26
CA GLU A 30 12.66 -4.47 -13.67
C GLU A 30 12.06 -4.74 -12.27
N TRP A 31 11.82 -3.69 -11.47
CA TRP A 31 11.26 -3.82 -10.12
C TRP A 31 9.77 -4.18 -10.10
N ARG A 32 8.99 -3.64 -11.04
CA ARG A 32 7.52 -3.67 -10.98
C ARG A 32 6.90 -5.09 -10.97
N PRO A 33 7.30 -6.03 -11.84
CA PRO A 33 6.76 -7.39 -11.82
C PRO A 33 7.04 -8.12 -10.51
N LEU A 34 8.22 -7.91 -9.92
CA LEU A 34 8.57 -8.52 -8.63
C LEU A 34 7.69 -7.98 -7.50
N HIS A 35 7.47 -6.67 -7.49
CA HIS A 35 6.54 -6.04 -6.55
C HIS A 35 5.13 -6.60 -6.68
N ASP A 36 4.58 -6.64 -7.90
CA ASP A 36 3.21 -7.09 -8.13
C ASP A 36 3.04 -8.57 -7.75
N LEU A 37 4.07 -9.40 -7.98
CA LEU A 37 4.13 -10.78 -7.49
C LEU A 37 4.05 -10.87 -5.96
N TYR A 38 4.73 -10.00 -5.21
CA TYR A 38 4.66 -10.00 -3.73
C TYR A 38 3.28 -9.56 -3.22
N VAL A 39 2.61 -8.63 -3.90
CA VAL A 39 1.22 -8.24 -3.60
C VAL A 39 0.29 -9.45 -3.78
N GLU A 40 0.41 -10.15 -4.91
CA GLU A 40 -0.39 -11.34 -5.22
C GLU A 40 -0.11 -12.48 -4.24
N LEU A 41 1.16 -12.78 -3.96
CA LEU A 41 1.58 -13.81 -3.01
C LEU A 41 0.98 -13.55 -1.63
N SER A 42 1.05 -12.29 -1.16
CA SER A 42 0.49 -11.90 0.13
C SER A 42 -1.04 -12.05 0.15
N GLY A 43 -1.72 -11.68 -0.94
CA GLY A 43 -3.16 -11.89 -1.08
C GLY A 43 -3.56 -13.36 -1.11
N LEU A 44 -2.80 -14.22 -1.78
CA LEU A 44 -3.04 -15.66 -1.83
C LEU A 44 -2.76 -16.34 -0.48
N LEU A 45 -1.75 -15.90 0.27
CA LEU A 45 -1.53 -16.37 1.65
C LEU A 45 -2.71 -15.97 2.56
N ALA A 46 -3.19 -14.73 2.46
CA ALA A 46 -4.39 -14.29 3.17
C ALA A 46 -5.64 -15.09 2.74
N THR A 47 -5.76 -15.42 1.46
CA THR A 47 -6.82 -16.29 0.92
C THR A 47 -6.79 -17.68 1.54
N PHE A 48 -5.61 -18.30 1.58
CA PHE A 48 -5.44 -19.62 2.21
C PHE A 48 -5.84 -19.59 3.69
N ILE A 49 -5.45 -18.55 4.43
CA ILE A 49 -5.83 -18.37 5.84
C ILE A 49 -7.35 -18.24 5.95
N ARG A 50 -7.97 -17.39 5.12
CA ARG A 50 -9.42 -17.17 5.13
C ARG A 50 -10.19 -18.46 4.87
N ASP A 51 -9.78 -19.23 3.88
CA ASP A 51 -10.50 -20.44 3.46
C ASP A 51 -10.39 -21.57 4.48
N ARG A 52 -9.31 -21.58 5.29
CA ARG A 52 -9.10 -22.59 6.32
C ARG A 52 -9.62 -22.19 7.70
N LEU A 53 -9.53 -20.91 8.04
CA LEU A 53 -9.70 -20.42 9.41
C LEU A 53 -10.68 -19.25 9.53
N GLY A 54 -11.20 -18.74 8.41
CA GLY A 54 -12.17 -17.64 8.36
C GLY A 54 -11.54 -16.25 8.36
N ASP A 55 -12.42 -15.25 8.22
CA ASP A 55 -12.06 -13.83 8.08
C ASP A 55 -11.28 -13.29 9.28
N ARG A 56 -11.60 -13.72 10.50
CA ARG A 56 -10.90 -13.27 11.72
C ARG A 56 -9.45 -13.73 11.77
N ALA A 57 -9.15 -14.91 11.26
CA ALA A 57 -7.76 -15.36 11.16
C ALA A 57 -6.94 -14.50 10.17
N VAL A 58 -7.57 -13.91 9.15
CA VAL A 58 -6.92 -12.94 8.26
C VAL A 58 -6.57 -11.66 9.01
N GLU A 59 -7.49 -11.13 9.81
CA GLU A 59 -7.22 -9.98 10.69
C GLU A 59 -6.05 -10.28 11.64
N GLU A 60 -6.10 -11.41 12.34
CA GLU A 60 -5.05 -11.84 13.27
C GLU A 60 -3.69 -11.98 12.58
N ALA A 61 -3.64 -12.59 11.40
CA ALA A 61 -2.41 -12.72 10.63
C ALA A 61 -1.82 -11.37 10.23
N TRP A 62 -2.65 -10.43 9.75
CA TRP A 62 -2.17 -9.09 9.40
C TRP A 62 -1.77 -8.25 10.62
N ARG A 63 -2.47 -8.41 11.75
CA ARG A 63 -2.06 -7.82 13.03
C ARG A 63 -0.71 -8.34 13.48
N PHE A 64 -0.48 -9.65 13.40
CA PHE A 64 0.80 -10.27 13.70
C PHE A 64 1.92 -9.68 12.82
N VAL A 65 1.72 -9.60 11.50
CA VAL A 65 2.71 -8.98 10.60
C VAL A 65 2.96 -7.52 10.98
N GLY A 66 1.91 -6.76 11.32
CA GLY A 66 2.03 -5.37 11.77
C GLY A 66 2.87 -5.23 13.05
N GLU A 67 2.67 -6.11 14.03
CA GLU A 67 3.46 -6.17 15.26
C GLU A 67 4.95 -6.46 14.99
N GLN A 68 5.25 -7.33 14.01
CA GLN A 68 6.63 -7.72 13.70
C GLN A 68 7.37 -6.74 12.78
N THR A 69 6.64 -5.94 11.98
CA THR A 69 7.23 -5.11 10.93
C THR A 69 6.99 -3.62 11.15
N TRP A 70 5.72 -3.20 11.21
CA TRP A 70 5.33 -1.80 11.29
C TRP A 70 5.54 -1.19 12.67
N LYS A 71 5.26 -1.94 13.75
CA LYS A 71 5.38 -1.43 15.11
C LYS A 71 6.80 -1.00 15.48
N PRO A 72 7.87 -1.79 15.25
CA PRO A 72 9.23 -1.35 15.56
C PRO A 72 9.59 -0.04 14.85
N PHE A 73 9.25 0.06 13.56
CA PHE A 73 9.49 1.25 12.75
C PHE A 73 8.73 2.47 13.30
N LEU A 74 7.41 2.36 13.52
CA LEU A 74 6.61 3.48 14.01
C LEU A 74 6.98 3.88 15.44
N MET A 75 7.34 2.95 16.31
CA MET A 75 7.76 3.31 17.68
C MET A 75 9.12 4.00 17.69
N GLN A 76 10.03 3.63 16.79
CA GLN A 76 11.27 4.38 16.57
C GLN A 76 10.98 5.80 16.06
N MET A 77 10.05 5.94 15.09
CA MET A 77 9.65 7.26 14.59
C MET A 77 8.98 8.11 15.68
N LYS A 78 8.08 7.51 16.48
CA LYS A 78 7.44 8.14 17.63
C LYS A 78 8.45 8.72 18.60
N ALA A 79 9.52 7.97 18.90
CA ALA A 79 10.57 8.42 19.80
C ALA A 79 11.33 9.65 19.29
N THR A 80 11.36 9.91 17.98
CA THR A 80 11.91 11.16 17.41
C THR A 80 10.98 12.36 17.59
N GLY A 81 9.69 12.12 17.84
CA GLY A 81 8.65 13.17 17.93
C GLY A 81 8.27 13.82 16.59
N SER A 82 8.86 13.40 15.47
CA SER A 82 8.67 14.07 14.16
C SER A 82 7.67 13.35 13.26
N THR A 83 6.44 13.86 13.24
CA THR A 83 5.40 13.48 12.26
C THR A 83 5.74 13.96 10.84
N GLU A 84 6.57 15.00 10.71
CA GLU A 84 7.11 15.49 9.43
C GLU A 84 8.07 14.46 8.79
N LEU A 85 8.96 13.87 9.59
CA LEU A 85 9.83 12.79 9.12
C LEU A 85 9.01 11.57 8.71
N LEU A 86 8.01 11.19 9.50
CA LEU A 86 7.07 10.12 9.16
C LEU A 86 6.36 10.40 7.82
N THR A 87 5.91 11.64 7.60
CA THR A 87 5.27 12.08 6.35
C THR A 87 6.22 11.93 5.16
N THR A 88 7.48 12.36 5.31
CA THR A 88 8.51 12.25 4.26
C THR A 88 8.78 10.79 3.91
N ILE A 89 8.95 9.93 4.92
CA ILE A 89 9.18 8.50 4.72
C ILE A 89 7.95 7.83 4.11
N TYR A 90 6.75 8.20 4.53
CA TYR A 90 5.51 7.67 3.96
C TYR A 90 5.36 8.04 2.48
N ALA A 91 5.71 9.28 2.10
CA ALA A 91 5.75 9.67 0.70
C ALA A 91 6.78 8.86 -0.11
N GLN A 92 7.94 8.55 0.47
CA GLN A 92 8.94 7.66 -0.14
C GLN A 92 8.41 6.24 -0.29
N PHE A 93 7.77 5.70 0.74
CA PHE A 93 7.12 4.39 0.73
C PHE A 93 6.08 4.30 -0.36
N LEU A 94 5.17 5.28 -0.49
CA LEU A 94 4.15 5.28 -1.54
C LEU A 94 4.77 5.33 -2.95
N ARG A 95 5.83 6.11 -3.17
CA ARG A 95 6.55 6.12 -4.45
C ARG A 95 7.23 4.78 -4.73
N ALA A 96 7.91 4.23 -3.73
CA ALA A 96 8.62 2.97 -3.83
C ALA A 96 7.67 1.79 -4.04
N HIS A 97 6.45 1.84 -3.50
CA HIS A 97 5.39 0.86 -3.69
C HIS A 97 4.59 1.11 -5.00
N GLY A 98 4.94 2.15 -5.76
CA GLY A 98 4.40 2.39 -7.10
C GLY A 98 3.04 3.07 -7.16
N HIS A 99 2.58 3.69 -6.06
CA HIS A 99 1.35 4.48 -6.04
C HIS A 99 1.46 5.72 -6.92
N ARG A 100 0.31 6.20 -7.42
CA ARG A 100 0.17 7.57 -7.93
C ARG A 100 -0.71 8.34 -6.96
N PHE A 101 -0.20 9.45 -6.44
CA PHE A 101 -0.87 10.19 -5.39
C PHE A 101 -0.54 11.69 -5.45
N THR A 102 -1.41 12.48 -4.83
CA THR A 102 -1.13 13.87 -4.44
C THR A 102 -1.00 13.92 -2.93
N ALA A 103 -0.06 14.72 -2.42
CA ALA A 103 -0.01 15.09 -1.02
C ALA A 103 -0.52 16.52 -0.86
N MET A 104 -1.51 16.72 0.02
CA MET A 104 -2.05 18.02 0.38
C MET A 104 -1.80 18.25 1.86
N GLU A 105 -1.28 19.41 2.22
CA GLU A 105 -1.00 19.77 3.60
C GLU A 105 -1.93 20.92 4.03
N ASP A 106 -2.49 20.79 5.23
CA ASP A 106 -3.20 21.84 5.95
C ASP A 106 -2.57 22.03 7.35
N ASP A 107 -3.17 22.86 8.20
CA ASP A 107 -2.66 23.15 9.54
C ASP A 107 -2.67 21.94 10.49
N GLU A 108 -3.47 20.91 10.20
CA GLU A 108 -3.65 19.75 11.08
C GLU A 108 -2.89 18.52 10.58
N LYS A 109 -2.78 18.31 9.28
CA LYS A 109 -2.33 17.04 8.70
C LYS A 109 -1.77 17.15 7.28
N VAL A 110 -1.15 16.06 6.85
CA VAL A 110 -0.86 15.79 5.44
C VAL A 110 -1.76 14.67 4.95
N SER A 111 -2.52 14.95 3.89
CA SER A 111 -3.46 14.03 3.25
C SER A 111 -2.84 13.48 1.97
N PHE A 112 -2.62 12.17 1.92
CA PHE A 112 -2.15 11.44 0.75
C PHE A 112 -3.35 10.87 -0.01
N ILE A 113 -3.71 11.51 -1.12
CA ILE A 113 -4.83 11.13 -1.98
C ILE A 113 -4.33 10.19 -3.07
N MET A 114 -4.70 8.92 -2.99
CA MET A 114 -4.22 7.85 -3.86
C MET A 114 -5.11 7.73 -5.10
N HIS A 115 -4.74 8.43 -6.18
CA HIS A 115 -5.35 8.30 -7.52
C HIS A 115 -5.11 6.92 -8.15
N TYR A 116 -4.07 6.23 -7.69
CA TYR A 116 -3.82 4.83 -8.00
C TYR A 116 -3.12 4.14 -6.84
N CYS A 117 -3.81 3.16 -6.27
CA CYS A 117 -3.28 2.24 -5.28
C CYS A 117 -2.62 1.05 -5.98
N ALA A 118 -1.30 0.94 -5.88
CA ALA A 118 -0.53 -0.17 -6.42
C ALA A 118 -0.58 -1.44 -5.55
N SER A 119 -1.44 -1.46 -4.52
CA SER A 119 -1.65 -2.58 -3.62
C SER A 119 -3.05 -3.18 -3.88
N GLY A 120 -4.03 -3.02 -2.99
CA GLY A 120 -5.38 -3.55 -3.19
C GLY A 120 -6.11 -2.97 -4.42
N GLY A 121 -5.88 -1.70 -4.75
CA GLY A 121 -6.49 -1.06 -5.93
C GLY A 121 -6.08 -1.70 -7.25
N MET A 122 -4.82 -2.12 -7.37
CA MET A 122 -4.32 -2.86 -8.53
C MET A 122 -5.02 -4.21 -8.67
N LEU A 123 -5.24 -4.94 -7.57
CA LEU A 123 -5.97 -6.22 -7.60
C LEU A 123 -7.41 -6.04 -8.08
N MET A 124 -8.08 -4.97 -7.63
CA MET A 124 -9.42 -4.61 -8.10
C MET A 124 -9.42 -4.26 -9.59
N ARG A 125 -8.50 -3.39 -10.03
CA ARG A 125 -8.33 -3.02 -11.45
C ARG A 125 -8.15 -4.27 -12.33
N ASP A 126 -7.27 -5.17 -11.92
CA ASP A 126 -6.93 -6.36 -12.71
C ASP A 126 -7.98 -7.48 -12.59
N GLY A 127 -8.94 -7.35 -11.66
CA GLY A 127 -9.99 -8.35 -11.43
C GLY A 127 -9.44 -9.63 -10.82
N LYS A 128 -8.46 -9.48 -9.91
CA LYS A 128 -7.76 -10.58 -9.22
C LYS A 128 -8.39 -10.99 -7.90
N ASN A 129 -9.46 -10.32 -7.49
CA ASN A 129 -10.23 -10.67 -6.31
C ASN A 129 -11.37 -11.64 -6.67
N GLU A 130 -11.85 -12.41 -5.71
CA GLU A 130 -12.87 -13.44 -5.88
C GLU A 130 -14.24 -12.94 -6.35
N ASP A 131 -14.48 -11.63 -6.27
CA ASP A 131 -15.66 -10.95 -6.77
C ASP A 131 -15.56 -10.61 -8.27
N SER A 132 -14.51 -11.06 -8.94
CA SER A 132 -14.28 -10.86 -10.37
C SER A 132 -13.91 -12.15 -11.09
N VAL A 133 -14.38 -12.28 -12.33
CA VAL A 133 -14.05 -13.39 -13.24
C VAL A 133 -13.00 -13.00 -14.30
N ARG A 134 -12.43 -11.79 -14.20
CA ARG A 134 -11.55 -11.23 -15.24
C ARG A 134 -10.12 -11.77 -15.21
N HIS A 135 -9.75 -12.50 -14.15
CA HIS A 135 -8.39 -13.01 -13.98
C HIS A 135 -8.40 -14.41 -13.32
N PRO A 136 -7.43 -15.30 -13.62
CA PRO A 136 -7.33 -16.62 -12.99
C PRO A 136 -6.87 -16.61 -11.52
N ILE A 137 -6.07 -15.62 -11.12
CA ILE A 137 -5.78 -15.36 -9.69
C ILE A 137 -7.08 -14.90 -9.02
N ASN A 138 -7.41 -15.53 -7.88
CA ASN A 138 -8.69 -15.39 -7.21
C ASN A 138 -8.49 -15.14 -5.70
N ILE A 139 -8.07 -13.93 -5.34
CA ILE A 139 -7.79 -13.51 -3.96
C ILE A 139 -9.11 -13.32 -3.20
N ALA A 140 -9.22 -13.90 -2.01
CA ALA A 140 -10.42 -13.81 -1.19
C ALA A 140 -10.85 -12.36 -0.91
N VAL A 141 -12.15 -12.17 -0.76
CA VAL A 141 -12.77 -10.96 -0.23
C VAL A 141 -13.38 -11.35 1.11
N THR A 142 -13.19 -10.51 2.12
CA THR A 142 -13.78 -10.70 3.44
C THR A 142 -15.29 -10.58 3.35
N LYS A 143 -16.01 -11.41 4.08
CA LYS A 143 -17.46 -11.34 4.23
C LYS A 143 -17.85 -10.46 5.41
N GLU A 144 -16.98 -10.40 6.43
CA GLU A 144 -17.22 -9.63 7.63
C GLU A 144 -17.00 -8.12 7.44
N GLN A 145 -17.92 -7.33 8.01
CA GLN A 145 -17.90 -5.87 7.97
C GLN A 145 -17.62 -5.34 9.37
N ALA A 146 -16.40 -4.86 9.59
CA ALA A 146 -15.89 -4.37 10.85
C ALA A 146 -14.90 -3.22 10.61
N ASP A 147 -14.38 -2.60 11.67
CA ASP A 147 -13.41 -1.51 11.58
C ASP A 147 -12.21 -1.86 10.68
N TRP A 148 -11.66 -3.07 10.82
CA TRP A 148 -10.53 -3.57 10.04
C TRP A 148 -10.87 -3.96 8.59
N THR A 149 -12.13 -3.84 8.18
CA THR A 149 -12.56 -3.98 6.77
C THR A 149 -13.18 -2.70 6.23
N PHE A 150 -13.01 -1.55 6.90
CA PHE A 150 -13.71 -0.29 6.57
C PHE A 150 -15.25 -0.46 6.52
N HIS A 151 -15.78 -1.38 7.34
CA HIS A 151 -17.19 -1.76 7.37
C HIS A 151 -17.76 -2.16 6.01
N ARG A 152 -17.00 -2.93 5.22
CA ARG A 152 -17.43 -3.43 3.90
C ARG A 152 -16.69 -4.71 3.52
N PRO A 153 -17.18 -5.47 2.53
CA PRO A 153 -16.37 -6.51 1.90
C PRO A 153 -15.08 -5.90 1.35
N LEU A 154 -13.94 -6.50 1.69
CA LEU A 154 -12.62 -5.98 1.35
C LEU A 154 -11.73 -7.13 0.88
N SER A 155 -10.88 -6.90 -0.13
CA SER A 155 -9.85 -7.87 -0.51
C SER A 155 -9.07 -8.29 0.74
N ALA A 156 -8.89 -9.60 0.95
CA ALA A 156 -8.16 -10.16 2.10
C ALA A 156 -6.73 -9.63 2.16
N TYR A 157 -6.15 -9.24 1.02
CA TYR A 157 -4.90 -8.51 0.98
C TYR A 157 -5.03 -7.10 1.58
N CYS A 158 -6.06 -6.33 1.21
CA CYS A 158 -6.21 -4.93 1.57
C CYS A 158 -6.54 -4.68 3.06
N VAL A 159 -6.92 -5.72 3.81
CA VAL A 159 -7.16 -5.71 5.27
C VAL A 159 -6.00 -5.09 6.06
N HIS A 160 -4.76 -5.23 5.60
CA HIS A 160 -3.61 -4.64 6.29
C HIS A 160 -3.67 -3.11 6.35
N THR A 161 -4.34 -2.44 5.41
CA THR A 161 -4.36 -0.97 5.32
C THR A 161 -5.05 -0.31 6.53
N PRO A 162 -6.32 -0.62 6.88
CA PRO A 162 -6.95 -0.04 8.07
C PRO A 162 -6.25 -0.48 9.36
N LEU A 163 -5.63 -1.65 9.39
CA LEU A 163 -4.85 -2.10 10.54
C LEU A 163 -3.60 -1.22 10.73
N TRP A 164 -2.74 -1.13 9.72
CA TRP A 164 -1.42 -0.50 9.85
C TRP A 164 -1.46 1.03 9.72
N MET A 165 -2.50 1.57 9.08
CA MET A 165 -2.65 3.01 8.78
C MET A 165 -3.88 3.62 9.47
N ASP A 166 -4.34 3.04 10.60
CA ASP A 166 -5.35 3.65 11.47
C ASP A 166 -5.41 2.95 12.85
N ILE A 167 -5.74 1.65 12.87
CA ILE A 167 -6.11 0.94 14.11
C ILE A 167 -4.90 0.65 14.99
N GLN A 168 -3.92 -0.08 14.49
CA GLN A 168 -2.79 -0.55 15.30
C GLN A 168 -1.86 0.58 15.77
N PRO A 169 -1.53 1.63 14.97
CA PRO A 169 -0.75 2.76 15.48
C PRO A 169 -1.36 3.38 16.74
N ARG A 170 -2.70 3.53 16.76
CA ARG A 170 -3.45 4.03 17.91
C ARG A 170 -3.44 3.05 19.09
N GLU A 171 -3.60 1.74 18.85
CA GLU A 171 -3.44 0.70 19.89
C GLU A 171 -2.02 0.68 20.49
N TRP A 172 -0.99 1.02 19.69
CA TRP A 172 0.39 1.18 20.14
C TRP A 172 0.66 2.54 20.82
N GLY A 173 -0.39 3.34 21.04
CA GLY A 173 -0.35 4.62 21.72
C GLY A 173 0.17 5.76 20.85
N TRP A 174 0.08 5.68 19.53
CA TRP A 174 0.43 6.77 18.62
C TRP A 174 -0.65 6.99 17.56
N ASP A 175 -1.67 7.74 17.94
CA ASP A 175 -2.81 8.04 17.07
C ASP A 175 -2.49 9.14 16.03
N VAL A 176 -1.65 8.81 15.06
CA VAL A 176 -1.19 9.76 14.01
C VAL A 176 -1.72 9.44 12.61
N PHE A 177 -2.32 8.28 12.39
CA PHE A 177 -2.80 7.86 11.07
C PHE A 177 -4.32 7.78 11.02
N LYS A 178 -4.90 8.13 9.86
CA LYS A 178 -6.27 7.76 9.49
C LYS A 178 -6.32 7.34 8.04
N SER A 179 -6.81 6.13 7.78
CA SER A 179 -7.09 5.67 6.42
C SER A 179 -8.59 5.71 6.12
N THR A 180 -8.90 6.04 4.87
CA THR A 180 -10.26 6.02 4.31
C THR A 180 -10.22 5.24 3.02
N PHE A 181 -11.12 4.27 2.89
CA PHE A 181 -11.28 3.49 1.67
C PHE A 181 -11.91 4.32 0.56
N GLY A 182 -11.36 4.19 -0.65
CA GLY A 182 -11.99 4.62 -1.89
C GLY A 182 -11.94 3.49 -2.90
N ARG A 183 -13.03 3.30 -3.66
CA ARG A 183 -13.20 2.17 -4.57
C ARG A 183 -12.14 2.15 -5.68
N GLN A 184 -11.74 3.32 -6.17
CA GLN A 184 -10.79 3.60 -7.27
C GLN A 184 -11.10 2.98 -8.63
N PHE A 185 -11.74 1.80 -8.68
CA PHE A 185 -12.07 1.09 -9.90
C PHE A 185 -13.48 0.49 -9.83
N ASP A 186 -14.21 0.53 -10.95
CA ASP A 186 -15.45 -0.22 -11.08
C ASP A 186 -15.20 -1.72 -11.31
N GLU A 187 -16.28 -2.51 -11.42
CA GLU A 187 -16.22 -3.96 -11.63
C GLU A 187 -15.46 -4.37 -12.91
N GLN A 188 -15.43 -3.47 -13.91
CA GLN A 188 -14.74 -3.68 -15.18
C GLN A 188 -13.28 -3.21 -15.11
N GLY A 189 -12.82 -2.72 -13.96
CA GLY A 189 -11.46 -2.23 -13.76
C GLY A 189 -11.21 -0.84 -14.34
N ARG A 190 -12.27 -0.09 -14.67
CA ARG A 190 -12.17 1.30 -15.14
C ARG A 190 -12.06 2.23 -13.93
N ALA A 191 -11.21 3.24 -14.04
CA ALA A 191 -11.01 4.19 -12.96
C ALA A 191 -12.31 4.95 -12.61
N VAL A 192 -12.57 5.13 -11.32
CA VAL A 192 -13.63 6.00 -10.78
C VAL A 192 -13.01 7.02 -9.83
N ASP A 193 -13.65 8.17 -9.67
CA ASP A 193 -13.16 9.28 -8.85
C ASP A 193 -13.46 9.09 -7.35
N GLU A 194 -12.99 7.96 -6.82
CA GLU A 194 -13.12 7.59 -5.41
C GLU A 194 -11.76 7.10 -4.87
N PRO A 195 -10.79 8.01 -4.63
CA PRO A 195 -9.45 7.65 -4.19
C PRO A 195 -9.44 7.15 -2.75
N CYS A 196 -8.54 6.22 -2.43
CA CYS A 196 -8.19 5.99 -1.03
C CYS A 196 -7.44 7.21 -0.48
N VAL A 197 -7.60 7.49 0.81
CA VAL A 197 -6.90 8.59 1.47
C VAL A 197 -6.22 8.07 2.73
N ALA A 198 -4.95 8.44 2.90
CA ALA A 198 -4.23 8.28 4.16
C ALA A 198 -3.86 9.65 4.71
N ASN A 199 -4.27 9.94 5.94
CA ASN A 199 -3.92 11.16 6.65
C ASN A 199 -2.84 10.85 7.68
N ILE A 200 -1.82 11.71 7.72
CA ILE A 200 -0.84 11.76 8.80
C ILE A 200 -1.02 13.09 9.53
N TYR A 201 -1.41 13.03 10.79
CA TYR A 201 -1.65 14.21 11.60
C TYR A 201 -0.33 14.77 12.14
N LYS A 202 -0.20 16.10 12.15
CA LYS A 202 0.97 16.80 12.68
C LYS A 202 1.13 16.57 14.18
N GLN A 203 0.02 16.43 14.89
CA GLN A 203 -0.05 16.03 16.29
C GLN A 203 -0.92 14.76 16.44
N PRO A 204 -0.57 13.83 17.35
CA PRO A 204 -1.44 12.70 17.66
C PRO A 204 -2.81 13.17 18.13
N ARG A 205 -3.88 12.48 17.73
CA ARG A 205 -5.27 12.92 17.95
C ARG A 205 -5.80 12.69 19.37
N SER A 206 -5.12 11.85 20.16
CA SER A 206 -5.34 11.62 21.59
C SER A 206 -4.18 10.83 22.19
#